data_AF-T0GEU5-F1
#
_entry.id   AF-T0GEU5-F1
#
_cell.length_a   1.000
_cell.length_b   1.000
_cell.length_c   1.000
_cell.angle_alpha   90.00
_cell.angle_beta   90.00
_cell.angle_gamma   90.00
#
_symmetry.space_group_name_H-M   'P 1'
#
loop_
_entity.id
_entity.type
_entity.pdbx_description
1 polymer ?
#
loop_
_entity_poly.entity_id
_entity_poly.type
_entity_poly.pdbx_seq_one_letter_code
_entity_poly.pdbx_strand_id
1 'polypeptide(L)' 'MAIDIQLSKIGISMTEGSLAEWLIADGGHATEGEPLFALETAS' A
#
# COMPACT_ATOMS: atom_id res chain seq x y z
N MET A 1 -9.46 -15.50 6.72
CA MET A 1 -10.28 -14.29 6.52
C MET A 1 -9.37 -13.24 5.94
N ALA A 2 -9.75 -12.59 4.84
CA ALA A 2 -8.96 -11.53 4.21
C ALA A 2 -9.53 -10.17 4.61
N ILE A 3 -8.69 -9.14 4.58
CA ILE A 3 -9.08 -7.75 4.83
C ILE A 3 -8.72 -6.95 3.58
N ASP A 4 -9.67 -6.20 3.06
CA ASP A 4 -9.44 -5.31 1.93
C ASP A 4 -8.68 -4.06 2.38
N ILE A 5 -7.58 -3.75 1.69
CA ILE A 5 -6.84 -2.51 1.89
C ILE A 5 -7.26 -1.53 0.81
N GLN A 6 -8.03 -0.52 1.21
CA GLN A 6 -8.47 0.52 0.29
C GLN A 6 -7.41 1.62 0.18
N LEU A 7 -6.77 1.72 -0.98
CA LEU A 7 -5.83 2.80 -1.25
C LEU A 7 -6.55 4.14 -1.31
N SER A 8 -6.19 5.04 -0.40
CA SER A 8 -6.65 6.43 -0.45
C SER A 8 -5.81 7.22 -1.44
N LYS A 9 -6.41 8.18 -2.15
CA LYS A 9 -5.66 9.08 -3.06
C LYS A 9 -4.51 9.77 -2.31
N ILE A 10 -3.28 9.49 -2.73
CA ILE A 10 -2.07 10.15 -2.25
C ILE A 10 -1.87 11.42 -3.08
N GLY A 11 -2.68 12.45 -2.79
CA GLY A 11 -2.60 13.75 -3.48
C GLY A 11 -3.67 13.98 -4.54
N ILE A 12 -3.80 15.24 -4.96
CA ILE A 12 -4.92 15.74 -5.77
C ILE A 12 -4.89 15.18 -7.20
N SER A 13 -3.67 14.99 -7.75
CA SER A 13 -3.42 14.53 -9.11
C SER A 13 -3.23 13.02 -9.25
N MET A 14 -3.13 12.27 -8.15
CA MET A 14 -2.92 10.82 -8.21
C MET A 14 -4.15 10.17 -8.86
N THR A 15 -3.93 9.58 -10.03
CA THR A 15 -4.97 8.90 -10.82
C THR A 15 -4.76 7.39 -10.81
N GLU A 16 -3.50 6.97 -10.86
CA GLU A 16 -3.09 5.56 -10.83
C GLU A 16 -1.78 5.46 -10.03
N GLY A 17 -1.61 4.35 -9.30
CA GLY A 17 -0.38 4.00 -8.62
C GLY A 17 -0.15 2.49 -8.73
N SER A 18 1.10 2.08 -8.92
CA SER A 18 1.50 0.69 -9.02
C SER A 18 2.11 0.23 -7.70
N LEU A 19 1.78 -1.00 -7.28
CA LEU A 19 2.42 -1.63 -6.13
C LEU A 19 3.87 -1.96 -6.47
N ALA A 20 4.81 -1.32 -5.75
CA ALA A 20 6.23 -1.52 -5.98
C ALA A 20 6.74 -2.72 -5.18
N GLU A 21 6.47 -2.76 -3.88
CA GLU A 21 6.89 -3.84 -2.99
C GLU A 21 5.99 -4.02 -1.77
N TRP A 22 5.93 -5.26 -1.28
CA TRP A 22 5.39 -5.58 0.04
C TRP A 22 6.50 -5.43 1.08
N LEU A 23 6.22 -4.68 2.14
CA LEU A 23 7.17 -4.44 3.24
C LEU A 23 6.95 -5.42 4.41
N ILE A 24 5.95 -6.29 4.27
CA ILE A 24 5.64 -7.37 5.22
C ILE A 24 5.81 -8.69 4.47
N ALA A 25 6.42 -9.66 5.16
CA ALA A 25 6.56 -11.01 4.61
C ALA A 25 5.21 -11.72 4.49
N ASP A 26 5.13 -12.70 3.59
CA ASP A 26 3.97 -13.58 3.48
C ASP A 26 3.63 -14.25 4.82
N GLY A 27 2.36 -14.11 5.24
CA GLY A 27 1.88 -14.58 6.55
C GLY A 27 2.35 -13.75 7.75
N GLY A 28 3.05 -12.63 7.52
CA GLY A 28 3.48 -11.69 8.54
C GLY A 28 2.33 -10.91 9.20
N HIS A 29 2.65 -10.22 10.30
CA HIS A 29 1.67 -9.43 11.06
C HIS A 29 1.72 -7.95 10.64
N ALA A 30 0.55 -7.34 10.44
CA ALA A 30 0.43 -5.91 10.21
C ALA A 30 0.26 -5.19 11.56
N THR A 31 1.21 -4.31 11.89
CA THR A 31 1.18 -3.52 13.12
C THR A 31 0.73 -2.09 12.82
N GLU A 32 -0.10 -1.51 13.68
CA GLU A 32 -0.49 -0.11 13.56
C GLU A 32 0.73 0.82 13.59
N GLY A 33 0.78 1.75 12.65
CA GLY A 33 1.90 2.70 12.51
C GLY A 33 3.07 2.17 11.68
N GLU A 34 3.09 0.88 11.34
CA GLU A 34 4.11 0.30 10.46
C GLU A 34 3.65 0.29 8.99
N PRO A 35 4.58 0.49 8.03
CA PRO A 35 4.24 0.48 6.62
C PRO A 35 3.95 -0.94 6.11
N LEU A 36 2.92 -1.08 5.27
CA LEU A 36 2.51 -2.38 4.71
C LEU A 36 3.13 -2.64 3.33
N PHE A 37 3.20 -1.61 2.48
CA PHE A 37 3.70 -1.69 1.11
C PHE A 37 4.16 -0.31 0.62
N ALA A 38 4.99 -0.32 -0.43
CA ALA A 38 5.37 0.89 -1.16
C ALA A 38 4.60 0.99 -2.49
N LEU A 39 4.27 2.23 -2.86
CA LEU A 39 3.60 2.54 -4.12
C LEU A 39 4.47 3.45 -4.97
N GLU A 40 4.48 3.19 -6.27
CA GLU A 40 5.02 4.08 -7.29
C GLU A 40 3.88 4.80 -8.02
N THR A 41 4.01 6.11 -8.18
CA THR A 41 3.07 6.91 -8.97
C THR A 41 3.70 7.22 -10.33
N ALA A 42 2.93 7.07 -11.41
CA ALA A 42 3.31 7.64 -12.69
C ALA A 42 3.36 9.16 -12.53
N SER A 43 4.55 9.73 -12.75
CA SER A 43 4.83 11.16 -12.54
C SER A 43 4.08 12.07 -13.51
#